data_AF-A0A5Z3B8S5-F1
#
_entry.id   AF-A0A5Z3B8S5-F1
#
_cell.length_a   1.000
_cell.length_b   1.000
_cell.length_c   1.000
_cell.angle_alpha   90.00
_cell.angle_beta   90.00
_cell.angle_gamma   90.00
#
_symmetry.space_group_name_H-M   'P 1'
#
loop_
_entity.id
_entity.type
_entity.pdbx_description
1 polymer ?
#
loop_
_entity_poly.entity_id
_entity_poly.type
_entity_poly.pdbx_seq_one_letter_code
_entity_poly.pdbx_strand_id
1 'polypeptide(L)'
;MKKINQGNAQLLSLVLVLTIAMMAAPRGIEMIARQQSERVWDVTASQFNTVQMAARQYISDNIDTLATQVKPGHPVYVSVNTLKTTGHLPAGFGANDHNQSYFIAVVSNPKMTSQLQAFVMTTGGQPWDFGALRHISSNISGLGGYVWPDNQAVGAGGGWKMKLSDYGLSSKQGSLVTFIPSDQLGTSGQGNDRLYRYAVNGHPDFNRMHTAIDMDGNNLSNAGDITGKQAIISGGISGQSATINGEIKGQQATITGDIKSTGGWITTQGNKGWLNETYGGGFYMSDSSWMRSLNNKGIYTAGEIRGGQLRSDGNVSVGGVLELEKISVANTYCPKDGSVSRTATGAPL
;
A
#
# COMPACT_ATOMS: atom_id res chain seq x y z
N MET A 1 -89.10 -47.11 -14.77
CA MET A 1 -87.77 -46.67 -14.32
C MET A 1 -86.75 -47.75 -14.69
N LYS A 2 -85.85 -47.49 -15.64
CA LYS A 2 -84.78 -48.41 -16.04
C LYS A 2 -83.76 -48.51 -14.90
N LYS A 3 -83.61 -49.68 -14.27
CA LYS A 3 -82.49 -49.95 -13.36
C LYS A 3 -81.21 -50.00 -14.21
N ILE A 4 -80.43 -48.91 -14.17
CA ILE A 4 -79.10 -48.86 -14.78
C ILE A 4 -78.20 -49.79 -13.96
N ASN A 5 -77.61 -50.78 -14.62
CA ASN A 5 -76.76 -51.79 -14.00
C ASN A 5 -75.43 -51.16 -13.57
N GLN A 6 -75.37 -50.63 -12.34
CA GLN A 6 -74.21 -49.88 -11.82
C GLN A 6 -72.96 -50.77 -11.59
N GLY A 7 -73.13 -52.10 -11.47
CA GLY A 7 -72.01 -53.03 -11.25
C GLY A 7 -71.02 -53.11 -12.43
N ASN A 8 -71.51 -53.08 -13.68
CA ASN A 8 -70.63 -53.13 -14.86
C ASN A 8 -69.92 -51.80 -15.11
N ALA A 9 -70.55 -50.67 -14.78
CA ALA A 9 -69.94 -49.34 -14.88
C ALA A 9 -68.86 -49.11 -13.79
N GLN A 10 -69.04 -49.69 -12.60
CA GLN A 10 -68.04 -49.66 -11.53
C GLN A 10 -66.81 -50.52 -11.87
N LEU A 11 -66.98 -51.69 -12.47
CA LEU A 11 -65.85 -52.53 -12.92
C LEU A 11 -65.08 -51.89 -14.09
N LEU A 12 -65.78 -51.31 -15.07
CA LEU A 12 -65.14 -50.62 -16.20
C LEU A 12 -64.36 -49.38 -15.76
N SER A 13 -64.91 -48.59 -14.83
CA SER A 13 -64.21 -47.42 -14.28
C SER A 13 -62.99 -47.79 -13.44
N LEU A 14 -63.04 -48.87 -12.66
CA LEU A 14 -61.89 -49.36 -11.89
C LEU A 14 -60.75 -49.82 -12.82
N VAL A 15 -61.07 -50.54 -13.89
CA VAL A 15 -60.10 -50.98 -14.90
C VAL A 15 -59.48 -49.78 -15.63
N LEU A 16 -60.26 -48.75 -15.95
CA LEU A 16 -59.76 -47.53 -16.60
C LEU A 16 -58.82 -46.73 -15.69
N VAL A 17 -59.14 -46.61 -14.39
CA VAL A 17 -58.27 -45.92 -13.43
C VAL A 17 -56.96 -46.70 -13.21
N LEU A 18 -57.03 -48.02 -13.12
CA LEU A 18 -55.85 -48.89 -12.98
C LEU A 18 -54.95 -48.83 -14.22
N THR A 19 -55.50 -48.81 -15.43
CA THR A 19 -54.68 -48.67 -16.65
C THR A 19 -54.01 -47.31 -16.74
N ILE A 20 -54.71 -46.23 -16.37
CA ILE A 20 -54.11 -44.88 -16.31
C ILE A 20 -53.02 -44.83 -15.23
N ALA A 21 -53.25 -45.41 -14.05
CA ALA A 21 -52.25 -45.49 -12.99
C ALA A 21 -51.02 -46.32 -13.40
N MET A 22 -51.20 -47.44 -14.09
CA MET A 22 -50.10 -48.26 -14.64
C MET A 22 -49.33 -47.55 -15.76
N MET A 23 -49.96 -46.64 -16.51
CA MET A 23 -49.28 -45.81 -17.52
C MET A 23 -48.57 -44.58 -16.92
N ALA A 24 -49.03 -44.08 -15.77
CA ALA A 24 -48.47 -42.92 -15.09
C ALA A 24 -47.36 -43.29 -14.08
N ALA A 25 -47.45 -44.46 -13.44
CA ALA A 25 -46.49 -44.89 -12.42
C ALA A 25 -45.05 -45.03 -12.95
N PRO A 26 -44.77 -45.62 -14.13
CA PRO A 26 -43.42 -45.67 -14.69
C PRO A 26 -42.84 -44.28 -14.95
N ARG A 27 -43.65 -43.37 -15.50
CA ARG A 27 -43.25 -41.97 -15.74
C ARG A 27 -43.01 -41.19 -14.45
N GLY A 28 -43.79 -41.47 -13.40
CA GLY A 28 -43.60 -40.89 -12.07
C GLY A 28 -42.30 -41.36 -11.41
N ILE A 29 -41.97 -42.65 -11.52
CA ILE A 29 -40.71 -43.21 -11.02
C ILE A 29 -39.52 -42.64 -11.80
N GLU A 30 -39.60 -42.54 -13.13
CA GLU A 30 -38.58 -41.90 -13.97
C GLU A 30 -38.38 -40.42 -13.60
N MET A 31 -39.46 -39.69 -13.32
CA MET A 31 -39.39 -38.29 -12.91
C MET A 31 -38.74 -38.12 -11.52
N ILE A 32 -39.06 -39.01 -10.57
CA ILE A 32 -38.43 -39.00 -9.24
C ILE A 32 -36.94 -39.38 -9.34
N ALA A 33 -36.60 -40.39 -10.14
CA ALA A 33 -35.21 -40.81 -10.38
C ALA A 33 -34.40 -39.70 -11.07
N ARG A 34 -35.02 -38.98 -12.01
CA ARG A 34 -34.41 -37.80 -12.64
C ARG A 34 -34.21 -36.66 -11.67
N GLN A 35 -35.20 -36.35 -10.83
CA GLN A 35 -35.06 -35.31 -9.79
C GLN A 35 -33.97 -35.67 -8.76
N GLN A 36 -33.83 -36.94 -8.39
CA GLN A 36 -32.74 -37.40 -7.54
C GLN A 36 -31.37 -37.22 -8.21
N SER A 37 -31.28 -37.56 -9.50
CA SER A 37 -30.05 -37.38 -10.28
C SER A 37 -29.66 -35.90 -10.41
N GLU A 38 -30.61 -35.03 -10.73
CA GLU A 38 -30.39 -33.58 -10.82
C GLU A 38 -29.93 -32.98 -9.49
N ARG A 39 -30.47 -33.45 -8.35
CA ARG A 39 -29.98 -33.04 -7.02
C ARG A 39 -28.53 -33.45 -6.77
N VAL A 40 -28.14 -34.67 -7.13
CA VAL A 40 -26.76 -35.15 -7.05
C VAL A 40 -25.84 -34.28 -7.90
N TRP A 41 -26.29 -33.89 -9.09
CA TRP A 41 -25.54 -33.02 -9.99
C TRP A 41 -25.37 -31.61 -9.42
N ASP A 42 -26.41 -31.03 -8.82
CA ASP A 42 -26.34 -29.71 -8.18
C ASP A 42 -25.42 -29.72 -6.96
N VAL A 43 -25.47 -30.78 -6.15
CA VAL A 43 -24.54 -30.98 -5.02
C VAL A 43 -23.11 -31.11 -5.52
N THR A 44 -22.88 -31.87 -6.60
CA THR A 44 -21.56 -32.01 -7.20
C THR A 44 -21.03 -30.67 -7.73
N ALA A 45 -21.88 -29.85 -8.35
CA ALA A 45 -21.51 -28.50 -8.79
C ALA A 45 -21.17 -27.58 -7.61
N SER A 46 -21.95 -27.62 -6.53
CA SER A 46 -21.68 -26.87 -5.29
C SER A 46 -20.37 -27.28 -4.62
N GLN A 47 -20.11 -28.59 -4.55
CA GLN A 47 -18.85 -29.15 -4.06
C GLN A 47 -17.68 -28.67 -4.93
N PHE A 48 -17.85 -28.67 -6.25
CA PHE A 48 -16.85 -28.15 -7.18
C PHE A 48 -16.58 -26.65 -6.97
N ASN A 49 -17.63 -25.83 -6.79
CA ASN A 49 -17.51 -24.40 -6.48
C ASN A 49 -16.74 -24.15 -5.18
N THR A 50 -16.92 -25.01 -4.17
CA THR A 50 -16.17 -24.95 -2.91
C THR A 50 -14.67 -25.18 -3.15
N VAL A 51 -14.31 -26.18 -3.96
CA VAL A 51 -12.89 -26.41 -4.33
C VAL A 51 -12.35 -25.27 -5.18
N GLN A 52 -13.13 -24.72 -6.11
CA GLN A 52 -12.73 -23.57 -6.92
C GLN A 52 -12.41 -22.35 -6.04
N MET A 53 -13.24 -22.06 -5.04
CA MET A 53 -12.99 -20.95 -4.12
C MET A 53 -11.73 -21.18 -3.29
N ALA A 54 -11.56 -22.38 -2.73
CA ALA A 54 -10.36 -22.76 -1.98
C ALA A 54 -9.09 -22.71 -2.84
N ALA A 55 -9.19 -23.13 -4.11
CA ALA A 55 -8.10 -23.06 -5.09
C ALA A 55 -7.67 -21.61 -5.33
N ARG A 56 -8.62 -20.70 -5.54
CA ARG A 56 -8.34 -19.27 -5.76
C ARG A 56 -7.63 -18.65 -4.57
N GLN A 57 -8.12 -18.93 -3.36
CA GLN A 57 -7.52 -18.43 -2.13
C GLN A 57 -6.09 -18.97 -1.96
N TYR A 58 -5.90 -20.28 -2.12
CA TYR A 58 -4.57 -20.89 -2.01
C TYR A 58 -3.58 -20.33 -3.04
N ILE A 59 -4.00 -20.19 -4.29
CA ILE A 59 -3.15 -19.63 -5.35
C ILE A 59 -2.80 -18.18 -5.03
N SER A 60 -3.77 -17.38 -4.57
CA SER A 60 -3.54 -15.99 -4.14
C SER A 60 -2.51 -15.92 -3.01
N ASP A 61 -2.63 -16.78 -1.99
CA ASP A 61 -1.75 -16.76 -0.82
C ASP A 61 -0.33 -17.27 -1.12
N ASN A 62 -0.16 -18.02 -2.21
CA ASN A 62 1.12 -18.65 -2.58
C ASN A 62 1.65 -18.16 -3.95
N ILE A 63 1.16 -17.01 -4.44
CA ILE A 63 1.34 -16.63 -5.84
C ILE A 63 2.81 -16.44 -6.22
N ASP A 64 3.61 -15.84 -5.34
CA ASP A 64 5.04 -15.61 -5.58
C ASP A 64 5.80 -16.93 -5.69
N THR A 65 5.49 -17.90 -4.82
CA THR A 65 6.12 -19.22 -4.86
C THR A 65 5.71 -19.97 -6.12
N LEU A 66 4.41 -19.98 -6.46
CA LEU A 66 3.90 -20.64 -7.66
C LEU A 66 4.47 -20.02 -8.94
N ALA A 67 4.63 -18.69 -8.99
CA ALA A 67 5.20 -17.98 -10.13
C ALA A 67 6.65 -18.42 -10.45
N THR A 68 7.41 -18.85 -9.44
CA THR A 68 8.77 -19.38 -9.65
C THR A 68 8.80 -20.86 -10.05
N GLN A 69 7.79 -21.64 -9.67
CA GLN A 69 7.77 -23.09 -9.86
C GLN A 69 7.14 -23.50 -11.19
N VAL A 70 6.10 -22.80 -11.63
CA VAL A 70 5.35 -23.11 -12.85
C VAL A 70 6.21 -22.77 -14.07
N LYS A 71 6.34 -23.72 -15.01
CA LYS A 71 7.05 -23.53 -16.27
C LYS A 71 6.13 -23.87 -17.47
N PRO A 72 6.39 -23.33 -18.67
CA PRO A 72 5.63 -23.70 -19.87
C PRO A 72 5.59 -25.23 -20.06
N GLY A 73 4.39 -25.79 -20.19
CA GLY A 73 4.17 -27.24 -20.33
C GLY A 73 4.39 -28.07 -19.06
N HIS A 74 4.76 -27.46 -17.93
CA HIS A 74 5.04 -28.14 -16.66
C HIS A 74 4.16 -27.56 -15.54
N PRO A 75 2.91 -28.04 -15.39
CA PRO A 75 2.00 -27.60 -14.33
C PRO A 75 2.53 -27.92 -12.92
N VAL A 76 2.18 -27.06 -11.96
CA VAL A 76 2.27 -27.37 -10.53
C VAL A 76 0.91 -27.84 -10.05
N TYR A 77 0.87 -29.04 -9.46
CA TYR A 77 -0.36 -29.63 -8.95
C TYR A 77 -0.55 -29.34 -7.46
N VAL A 78 -1.73 -28.84 -7.09
CA VAL A 78 -2.16 -28.69 -5.70
C VAL A 78 -3.27 -29.71 -5.43
N SER A 79 -3.05 -30.55 -4.43
CA SER A 79 -4.00 -31.61 -4.07
C SER A 79 -5.07 -31.09 -3.11
N VAL A 80 -6.21 -31.79 -3.03
CA VAL A 80 -7.20 -31.55 -1.94
C VAL A 80 -6.56 -31.69 -0.57
N ASN A 81 -5.60 -32.60 -0.39
CA ASN A 81 -4.90 -32.75 0.90
C ASN A 81 -4.09 -31.50 1.26
N THR A 82 -3.45 -30.86 0.28
CA THR A 82 -2.76 -29.58 0.45
C THR A 82 -3.75 -28.50 0.88
N LEU A 83 -4.90 -28.40 0.23
CA LEU A 83 -5.93 -27.43 0.62
C LEU A 83 -6.49 -27.68 2.03
N LYS A 84 -6.64 -28.94 2.45
CA LYS A 84 -7.07 -29.28 3.82
C LYS A 84 -6.03 -28.90 4.87
N THR A 85 -4.78 -29.29 4.65
CA THR A 85 -3.69 -29.07 5.61
C THR A 85 -3.30 -27.60 5.74
N THR A 86 -3.55 -26.79 4.71
CA THR A 86 -3.33 -25.34 4.73
C THR A 86 -4.57 -24.55 5.15
N GLY A 87 -5.67 -25.21 5.56
CA GLY A 87 -6.87 -24.56 6.10
C GLY A 87 -7.84 -23.99 5.06
N HIS A 88 -7.60 -24.20 3.77
CA HIS A 88 -8.47 -23.72 2.68
C HIS A 88 -9.70 -24.60 2.45
N LEU A 89 -9.64 -25.88 2.86
CA LEU A 89 -10.78 -26.80 2.86
C LEU A 89 -10.95 -27.47 4.24
N PRO A 90 -12.20 -27.82 4.64
CA PRO A 90 -12.43 -28.59 5.86
C PRO A 90 -11.74 -29.96 5.82
N ALA A 91 -11.26 -30.44 6.97
CA ALA A 91 -10.56 -31.72 7.08
C ALA A 91 -11.36 -32.93 6.56
N GLY A 92 -12.70 -32.87 6.67
CA GLY A 92 -13.62 -33.91 6.20
C GLY A 92 -13.99 -33.85 4.70
N PHE A 93 -13.43 -32.90 3.93
CA PHE A 93 -13.76 -32.78 2.51
C PHE A 93 -13.25 -33.99 1.70
N GLY A 94 -14.13 -34.58 0.88
CA GLY A 94 -13.88 -35.81 0.14
C GLY A 94 -14.13 -35.72 -1.38
N ALA A 95 -14.16 -36.89 -2.03
CA ALA A 95 -14.53 -37.04 -3.44
C ALA A 95 -16.02 -36.73 -3.67
N ASN A 96 -16.45 -36.64 -4.94
CA ASN A 96 -17.85 -36.53 -5.30
C ASN A 96 -18.57 -37.89 -5.31
N ASP A 97 -19.88 -37.89 -5.59
CA ASP A 97 -20.73 -39.09 -5.61
C ASP A 97 -20.33 -40.14 -6.66
N HIS A 98 -19.48 -39.76 -7.63
CA HIS A 98 -18.88 -40.68 -8.61
C HIS A 98 -17.47 -41.16 -8.18
N ASN A 99 -17.07 -40.93 -6.92
CA ASN A 99 -15.74 -41.19 -6.38
C ASN A 99 -14.60 -40.50 -7.16
N GLN A 100 -14.89 -39.41 -7.87
CA GLN A 100 -13.84 -38.59 -8.49
C GLN A 100 -13.28 -37.61 -7.45
N SER A 101 -11.96 -37.61 -7.29
CA SER A 101 -11.24 -36.66 -6.45
C SER A 101 -10.96 -35.37 -7.22
N TYR A 102 -10.71 -34.27 -6.50
CA TYR A 102 -10.39 -32.98 -7.10
C TYR A 102 -8.88 -32.71 -7.04
N PHE A 103 -8.39 -31.94 -7.99
CA PHE A 103 -7.05 -31.35 -7.94
C PHE A 103 -7.04 -30.02 -8.69
N ILE A 104 -6.01 -29.22 -8.41
CA ILE A 104 -5.78 -27.95 -9.06
C ILE A 104 -4.47 -28.08 -9.81
N ALA A 105 -4.46 -27.65 -11.06
CA ALA A 105 -3.24 -27.51 -11.84
C ALA A 105 -3.00 -26.03 -12.14
N VAL A 106 -1.94 -25.47 -11.57
CA VAL A 106 -1.47 -24.12 -11.88
C VAL A 106 -0.52 -24.23 -13.07
N VAL A 107 -0.81 -23.51 -14.14
CA VAL A 107 -0.14 -23.62 -15.44
C VAL A 107 0.38 -22.25 -15.91
N SER A 108 1.39 -22.25 -16.76
CA SER A 108 1.84 -21.04 -17.44
C SER A 108 0.87 -20.72 -18.58
N ASN A 109 0.50 -19.45 -18.74
CA ASN A 109 -0.29 -19.00 -19.87
C ASN A 109 0.54 -19.15 -21.17
N PRO A 110 0.11 -19.96 -22.15
CA PRO A 110 0.92 -20.28 -23.34
C PRO A 110 1.16 -19.07 -24.25
N LYS A 111 0.36 -18.00 -24.12
CA LYS A 111 0.55 -16.74 -24.87
C LYS A 111 1.34 -15.69 -24.09
N MET A 112 1.26 -15.72 -22.76
CA MET A 112 1.92 -14.76 -21.87
C MET A 112 2.60 -15.55 -20.75
N THR A 113 3.77 -16.13 -21.04
CA THR A 113 4.40 -17.15 -20.18
C THR A 113 4.75 -16.71 -18.77
N SER A 114 4.80 -15.39 -18.51
CA SER A 114 4.96 -14.78 -17.19
C SER A 114 3.69 -14.78 -16.33
N GLN A 115 2.52 -15.08 -16.91
CA GLN A 115 1.24 -15.11 -16.20
C GLN A 115 0.83 -16.54 -15.88
N LEU A 116 0.21 -16.73 -14.72
CA LEU A 116 -0.35 -18.02 -14.32
C LEU A 116 -1.81 -18.13 -14.74
N GLN A 117 -2.24 -19.35 -15.03
CA GLN A 117 -3.64 -19.74 -15.13
C GLN A 117 -3.84 -20.98 -14.27
N ALA A 118 -5.08 -21.36 -14.00
CA ALA A 118 -5.33 -22.59 -13.28
C ALA A 118 -6.52 -23.37 -13.82
N PHE A 119 -6.45 -24.68 -13.64
CA PHE A 119 -7.56 -25.60 -13.86
C PHE A 119 -7.89 -26.27 -12.54
N VAL A 120 -9.15 -26.25 -12.13
CA VAL A 120 -9.65 -27.21 -11.13
C VAL A 120 -10.28 -28.35 -11.89
N MET A 121 -9.96 -29.58 -11.56
CA MET A 121 -10.37 -30.76 -12.32
C MET A 121 -10.74 -31.91 -11.39
N THR A 122 -11.58 -32.82 -11.88
CA THR A 122 -11.79 -34.12 -11.24
C THR A 122 -10.95 -35.22 -11.88
N THR A 123 -10.60 -36.26 -11.11
CA THR A 123 -9.83 -37.43 -11.56
C THR A 123 -10.20 -38.68 -10.77
N GLY A 124 -9.95 -39.85 -11.37
CA GLY A 124 -10.34 -41.15 -10.81
C GLY A 124 -11.86 -41.36 -10.83
N GLY A 125 -12.33 -42.35 -10.08
CA GLY A 125 -13.76 -42.66 -9.97
C GLY A 125 -14.40 -43.15 -11.27
N GLN A 126 -15.72 -43.05 -11.34
CA GLN A 126 -16.51 -43.40 -12.53
C GLN A 126 -16.75 -42.16 -13.40
N PRO A 127 -16.69 -42.27 -14.74
CA PRO A 127 -16.98 -41.15 -15.62
C PRO A 127 -18.45 -40.73 -15.52
N TRP A 128 -18.71 -39.43 -15.52
CA TRP A 128 -20.07 -38.92 -15.68
C TRP A 128 -20.54 -39.12 -17.13
N ASP A 129 -21.82 -39.40 -17.29
CA ASP A 129 -22.46 -39.39 -18.61
C ASP A 129 -22.53 -37.96 -19.15
N PHE A 130 -22.70 -37.84 -20.47
CA PHE A 130 -22.68 -36.54 -21.14
C PHE A 130 -23.79 -35.58 -20.66
N GLY A 131 -24.96 -36.12 -20.26
CA GLY A 131 -26.06 -35.32 -19.74
C GLY A 131 -25.71 -34.68 -18.40
N ALA A 132 -25.20 -35.49 -17.46
CA ALA A 132 -24.72 -35.03 -16.17
C ALA A 132 -23.60 -33.99 -16.30
N LEU A 133 -22.59 -34.23 -17.14
CA LEU A 133 -21.49 -33.28 -17.37
C LEU A 133 -22.00 -31.91 -17.79
N ARG A 134 -22.97 -31.87 -18.71
CA ARG A 134 -23.53 -30.63 -19.21
C ARG A 134 -24.31 -29.87 -18.12
N HIS A 135 -25.06 -30.58 -17.28
CA HIS A 135 -25.81 -29.97 -16.16
C HIS A 135 -24.88 -29.44 -15.07
N ILE A 136 -23.96 -30.29 -14.60
CA ILE A 136 -23.01 -29.93 -13.54
C ILE A 136 -22.17 -28.74 -13.98
N SER A 137 -21.59 -28.78 -15.19
CA SER A 137 -20.73 -27.70 -15.68
C SER A 137 -21.46 -26.35 -15.82
N SER A 138 -22.76 -26.34 -16.16
CA SER A 138 -23.54 -25.10 -16.20
C SER A 138 -23.82 -24.51 -14.81
N ASN A 139 -23.77 -25.33 -13.75
CA ASN A 139 -23.98 -24.91 -12.37
C ASN A 139 -22.65 -24.64 -11.61
N ILE A 140 -21.50 -24.83 -12.27
CA ILE A 140 -20.21 -24.37 -11.77
C ILE A 140 -20.08 -22.87 -12.07
N SER A 141 -19.75 -22.09 -11.06
CA SER A 141 -19.55 -20.64 -11.18
C SER A 141 -18.35 -20.32 -12.07
N GLY A 142 -18.47 -19.28 -12.89
CA GLY A 142 -17.41 -18.86 -13.80
C GLY A 142 -17.30 -19.77 -15.04
N LEU A 143 -16.09 -20.18 -15.40
CA LEU A 143 -15.82 -20.97 -16.60
C LEU A 143 -15.89 -22.47 -16.29
N GLY A 144 -17.05 -22.94 -15.87
CA GLY A 144 -17.37 -24.35 -15.69
C GLY A 144 -17.34 -25.13 -17.00
N GLY A 145 -16.91 -26.39 -16.96
CA GLY A 145 -16.74 -27.24 -18.12
C GLY A 145 -16.55 -28.72 -17.78
N TYR A 146 -16.29 -29.51 -18.80
CA TYR A 146 -16.07 -30.95 -18.74
C TYR A 146 -15.05 -31.39 -19.79
N VAL A 147 -14.54 -32.62 -19.66
CA VAL A 147 -13.65 -33.23 -20.64
C VAL A 147 -14.46 -34.15 -21.54
N TRP A 148 -14.55 -33.81 -22.82
CA TRP A 148 -15.22 -34.62 -23.84
C TRP A 148 -14.81 -34.17 -25.26
N PRO A 149 -14.15 -35.02 -26.07
CA PRO A 149 -13.56 -36.33 -25.75
C PRO A 149 -12.30 -36.21 -24.85
N ASP A 150 -11.56 -37.31 -24.67
CA ASP A 150 -10.27 -37.34 -23.97
C ASP A 150 -9.36 -36.14 -24.33
N ASN A 151 -8.76 -35.53 -23.31
CA ASN A 151 -7.84 -34.38 -23.41
C ASN A 151 -8.42 -33.09 -24.03
N GLN A 152 -9.73 -33.00 -24.27
CA GLN A 152 -10.40 -31.78 -24.71
C GLN A 152 -11.33 -31.26 -23.61
N ALA A 153 -10.94 -30.14 -22.99
CA ALA A 153 -11.80 -29.42 -22.06
C ALA A 153 -12.78 -28.53 -22.83
N VAL A 154 -14.06 -28.63 -22.51
CA VAL A 154 -15.17 -27.93 -23.16
C VAL A 154 -16.00 -27.24 -22.08
N GLY A 155 -16.24 -25.94 -22.26
CA GLY A 155 -17.08 -25.15 -21.37
C GLY A 155 -18.55 -25.53 -21.41
N ALA A 156 -19.30 -25.16 -20.38
CA ALA A 156 -20.75 -25.29 -20.34
C ALA A 156 -21.38 -24.74 -21.64
N GLY A 157 -22.30 -25.51 -22.24
CA GLY A 157 -22.92 -25.17 -23.52
C GLY A 157 -21.98 -25.07 -24.74
N GLY A 158 -20.70 -25.42 -24.60
CA GLY A 158 -19.69 -25.28 -25.65
C GLY A 158 -19.09 -23.87 -25.77
N GLY A 159 -19.27 -23.01 -24.76
CA GLY A 159 -18.83 -21.60 -24.80
C GLY A 159 -17.31 -21.38 -24.93
N TRP A 160 -16.50 -22.38 -24.60
CA TRP A 160 -15.06 -22.37 -24.83
C TRP A 160 -14.54 -23.80 -25.03
N LYS A 161 -13.37 -23.94 -25.65
CA LYS A 161 -12.66 -25.21 -25.82
C LYS A 161 -11.17 -25.02 -25.63
N MET A 162 -10.53 -25.95 -24.92
CA MET A 162 -9.09 -25.96 -24.71
C MET A 162 -8.54 -27.37 -24.85
N LYS A 163 -7.41 -27.49 -25.53
CA LYS A 163 -6.67 -28.74 -25.60
C LYS A 163 -5.77 -28.83 -24.37
N LEU A 164 -6.01 -29.82 -23.52
CA LEU A 164 -5.32 -29.92 -22.22
C LEU A 164 -3.79 -30.06 -22.37
N SER A 165 -3.34 -30.69 -23.46
CA SER A 165 -1.91 -30.84 -23.76
C SER A 165 -1.17 -29.52 -23.93
N ASP A 166 -1.87 -28.45 -24.35
CA ASP A 166 -1.25 -27.12 -24.54
C ASP A 166 -0.79 -26.52 -23.21
N TYR A 167 -1.31 -27.03 -22.10
CA TYR A 167 -0.99 -26.63 -20.73
C TYR A 167 -0.19 -27.71 -19.97
N GLY A 168 0.25 -28.77 -20.65
CA GLY A 168 0.90 -29.92 -20.01
C GLY A 168 -0.06 -30.81 -19.21
N LEU A 169 -1.37 -30.73 -19.48
CA LEU A 169 -2.41 -31.49 -18.77
C LEU A 169 -2.93 -32.67 -19.61
N SER A 170 -3.45 -33.68 -18.91
CA SER A 170 -4.16 -34.80 -19.52
C SER A 170 -5.35 -35.19 -18.65
N SER A 171 -6.47 -35.57 -19.28
CA SER A 171 -7.66 -36.03 -18.57
C SER A 171 -8.52 -36.91 -19.45
N LYS A 172 -9.27 -37.81 -18.81
CA LYS A 172 -10.21 -38.71 -19.48
C LYS A 172 -11.60 -38.10 -19.60
N GLN A 173 -12.30 -38.50 -20.64
CA GLN A 173 -13.70 -38.19 -20.85
C GLN A 173 -14.53 -38.55 -19.60
N GLY A 174 -15.51 -37.71 -19.25
CA GLY A 174 -16.32 -37.91 -18.05
C GLY A 174 -15.79 -37.20 -16.80
N SER A 175 -14.78 -36.34 -16.95
CA SER A 175 -14.23 -35.49 -15.87
C SER A 175 -14.79 -34.08 -15.95
N LEU A 176 -14.94 -33.43 -14.80
CA LEU A 176 -15.34 -32.03 -14.67
C LEU A 176 -14.09 -31.14 -14.65
N VAL A 177 -14.21 -29.92 -15.16
CA VAL A 177 -13.13 -28.92 -15.16
C VAL A 177 -13.69 -27.52 -14.98
N THR A 178 -12.93 -26.64 -14.34
CA THR A 178 -13.11 -25.20 -14.49
C THR A 178 -11.79 -24.56 -14.89
N PHE A 179 -11.85 -23.49 -15.67
CA PHE A 179 -10.69 -22.70 -16.03
C PHE A 179 -10.70 -21.38 -15.26
N ILE A 180 -9.59 -21.05 -14.62
CA ILE A 180 -9.40 -19.79 -13.89
C ILE A 180 -8.36 -18.97 -14.66
N PRO A 181 -8.79 -17.88 -15.33
CA PRO A 181 -7.91 -17.02 -16.11
C PRO A 181 -6.97 -16.18 -15.24
N SER A 182 -5.92 -15.63 -15.84
CA SER A 182 -4.82 -14.93 -15.15
C SER A 182 -5.24 -13.70 -14.35
N ASP A 183 -6.27 -12.99 -14.81
CA ASP A 183 -6.87 -11.83 -14.14
C ASP A 183 -7.58 -12.20 -12.84
N GLN A 184 -8.22 -13.37 -12.79
CA GLN A 184 -8.85 -13.88 -11.58
C GLN A 184 -7.89 -14.50 -10.56
N LEU A 185 -6.64 -14.76 -10.97
CA LEU A 185 -5.55 -15.18 -10.08
C LEU A 185 -4.71 -14.01 -9.56
N GLY A 186 -5.01 -12.76 -9.95
CA GLY A 186 -4.20 -11.60 -9.57
C GLY A 186 -2.83 -11.53 -10.25
N THR A 187 -2.57 -12.37 -11.26
CA THR A 187 -1.27 -12.43 -11.98
C THR A 187 -1.26 -11.67 -13.29
N SER A 188 -2.38 -11.04 -13.68
CA SER A 188 -2.49 -10.31 -14.94
C SER A 188 -1.62 -9.04 -15.01
N GLY A 189 -0.90 -8.68 -13.94
CA GLY A 189 -0.14 -7.43 -13.85
C GLY A 189 -1.01 -6.17 -13.94
N GLN A 190 -2.33 -6.32 -14.04
CA GLN A 190 -3.30 -5.23 -14.23
C GLN A 190 -4.44 -5.26 -13.19
N GLY A 191 -4.31 -6.04 -12.12
CA GLY A 191 -5.33 -6.18 -11.09
C GLY A 191 -5.17 -5.18 -9.94
N ASN A 192 -5.92 -4.07 -9.99
CA ASN A 192 -6.17 -3.10 -8.92
C ASN A 192 -4.96 -2.26 -8.45
N ASP A 193 -4.58 -1.27 -9.25
CA ASP A 193 -3.81 -0.10 -8.79
C ASP A 193 -4.68 0.83 -7.90
N ARG A 194 -5.26 0.26 -6.84
CA ARG A 194 -6.22 0.92 -5.96
C ARG A 194 -5.76 0.79 -4.53
N LEU A 195 -5.29 1.90 -3.97
CA LEU A 195 -5.18 2.05 -2.53
C LEU A 195 -6.56 2.37 -1.96
N TYR A 196 -7.30 1.34 -1.53
CA TYR A 196 -8.60 1.50 -0.89
C TYR A 196 -8.48 1.14 0.60
N ARG A 197 -8.57 2.14 1.48
CA ARG A 197 -8.42 1.93 2.92
C ARG A 197 -9.53 2.62 3.70
N TYR A 198 -10.17 1.86 4.57
CA TYR A 198 -11.03 2.34 5.64
C TYR A 198 -10.49 1.80 6.96
N ALA A 199 -10.74 2.51 8.05
CA ALA A 199 -10.35 2.05 9.36
C ALA A 199 -11.08 0.73 9.68
N VAL A 200 -10.33 -0.31 10.04
CA VAL A 200 -10.91 -1.56 10.57
C VAL A 200 -10.79 -1.56 12.08
N ASN A 201 -11.93 -1.42 12.77
CA ASN A 201 -11.97 -1.37 14.22
C ASN A 201 -11.55 -2.71 14.84
N GLY A 202 -10.74 -2.66 15.89
CA GLY A 202 -10.21 -3.86 16.56
C GLY A 202 -9.03 -4.55 15.87
N HIS A 203 -8.67 -4.13 14.64
CA HIS A 203 -7.59 -4.72 13.85
C HIS A 203 -6.54 -3.66 13.45
N PRO A 204 -5.64 -3.25 14.36
CA PRO A 204 -4.63 -2.23 14.08
C PRO A 204 -3.62 -2.65 13.01
N ASP A 205 -3.41 -3.95 12.82
CA ASP A 205 -2.60 -4.56 11.77
C ASP A 205 -3.15 -4.23 10.36
N PHE A 206 -4.46 -4.27 10.16
CA PHE A 206 -5.09 -3.92 8.88
C PHE A 206 -5.00 -2.42 8.55
N ASN A 207 -4.70 -1.60 9.55
CA ASN A 207 -4.51 -0.16 9.43
C ASN A 207 -3.02 0.24 9.27
N ARG A 208 -2.09 -0.72 9.22
CA ARG A 208 -0.64 -0.47 9.00
C ARG A 208 -0.24 -0.74 7.55
N MET A 209 0.85 -0.11 7.12
CA MET A 209 1.57 -0.49 5.89
C MET A 209 2.78 -1.34 6.30
N HIS A 210 3.02 -2.44 5.60
CA HIS A 210 4.18 -3.33 5.84
C HIS A 210 5.32 -3.13 4.84
N THR A 211 5.13 -2.25 3.87
CA THR A 211 6.10 -1.86 2.86
C THR A 211 5.99 -0.37 2.57
N ALA A 212 6.99 0.20 1.90
CA ALA A 212 6.96 1.58 1.44
C ALA A 212 5.87 1.76 0.37
N ILE A 213 5.28 2.96 0.31
CA ILE A 213 4.45 3.39 -0.81
C ILE A 213 5.33 4.25 -1.69
N ASP A 214 5.57 3.78 -2.92
CA ASP A 214 6.10 4.64 -3.97
C ASP A 214 4.93 5.41 -4.60
N MET A 215 5.07 6.73 -4.65
CA MET A 215 4.05 7.60 -5.24
C MET A 215 4.29 7.86 -6.73
N ASP A 216 5.39 7.37 -7.32
CA ASP A 216 5.75 7.57 -8.73
C ASP A 216 5.69 9.05 -9.17
N GLY A 217 6.20 9.94 -8.30
CA GLY A 217 6.19 11.39 -8.52
C GLY A 217 4.83 12.09 -8.28
N ASN A 218 3.81 11.37 -7.82
CA ASN A 218 2.50 11.95 -7.51
C ASN A 218 2.43 12.60 -6.13
N ASN A 219 1.38 13.41 -5.94
CA ASN A 219 1.17 14.19 -4.73
C ASN A 219 0.50 13.38 -3.61
N LEU A 220 0.84 13.72 -2.36
CA LEU A 220 0.04 13.40 -1.18
C LEU A 220 -0.76 14.63 -0.76
N SER A 221 -2.03 14.69 -1.15
CA SER A 221 -2.91 15.85 -0.90
C SER A 221 -3.78 15.66 0.35
N ASN A 222 -4.01 16.75 1.10
CA ASN A 222 -4.87 16.77 2.29
C ASN A 222 -4.47 15.77 3.39
N ALA A 223 -3.17 15.48 3.53
CA ALA A 223 -2.67 14.80 4.71
C ALA A 223 -2.83 15.71 5.94
N GLY A 224 -3.28 15.13 7.07
CA GLY A 224 -3.22 15.77 8.36
C GLY A 224 -1.77 15.76 8.87
N ASP A 225 -1.49 14.91 9.84
CA ASP A 225 -0.13 14.74 10.35
C ASP A 225 0.67 13.70 9.54
N ILE A 226 1.88 14.07 9.13
CA ILE A 226 2.88 13.14 8.57
C ILE A 226 3.99 12.99 9.60
N THR A 227 3.93 11.92 10.38
CA THR A 227 4.94 11.62 11.40
C THR A 227 5.86 10.52 10.89
N GLY A 228 7.17 10.78 10.92
CA GLY A 228 8.21 9.83 10.54
C GLY A 228 9.53 10.14 11.23
N LYS A 229 10.52 9.28 11.06
CA LYS A 229 11.87 9.51 11.63
C LYS A 229 12.62 10.63 10.91
N GLN A 230 12.36 10.82 9.62
CA GLN A 230 13.03 11.78 8.77
C GLN A 230 12.11 12.20 7.61
N ALA A 231 12.20 13.46 7.21
CA ALA A 231 11.67 13.96 5.95
C ALA A 231 12.84 14.38 5.06
N ILE A 232 12.91 13.85 3.84
CA ILE A 232 13.89 14.24 2.82
C ILE A 232 13.12 14.99 1.73
N ILE A 233 13.33 16.30 1.66
CA ILE A 233 12.62 17.19 0.73
C ILE A 233 13.69 17.80 -0.18
N SER A 234 13.66 17.44 -1.47
CA SER A 234 14.60 17.94 -2.48
C SER A 234 14.21 19.30 -3.07
N GLY A 235 12.93 19.65 -2.95
CA GLY A 235 12.39 20.96 -3.33
C GLY A 235 12.41 21.96 -2.17
N GLY A 236 11.33 22.72 -2.03
CA GLY A 236 11.14 23.68 -0.94
C GLY A 236 10.06 23.23 0.06
N ILE A 237 10.05 23.87 1.22
CA ILE A 237 8.96 23.79 2.20
C ILE A 237 8.18 25.09 2.10
N SER A 238 6.88 25.01 1.79
CA SER A 238 5.96 26.16 1.80
C SER A 238 4.92 25.94 2.88
N GLY A 239 4.95 26.75 3.92
CA GLY A 239 4.04 26.63 5.07
C GLY A 239 4.11 27.86 5.96
N GLN A 240 3.15 27.98 6.87
CA GLN A 240 3.04 29.15 7.76
C GLN A 240 4.15 29.20 8.82
N SER A 241 4.62 28.04 9.28
CA SER A 241 5.67 27.94 10.31
C SER A 241 6.44 26.63 10.17
N ALA A 242 7.70 26.66 10.62
CA ALA A 242 8.54 25.47 10.77
C ALA A 242 9.23 25.53 12.12
N THR A 243 9.12 24.47 12.92
CA THR A 243 9.83 24.33 14.21
C THR A 243 10.91 23.28 14.06
N ILE A 244 12.16 23.66 14.28
CA ILE A 244 13.33 22.78 14.15
C ILE A 244 14.05 22.79 15.50
N ASN A 245 14.02 21.66 16.20
CA ASN A 245 14.69 21.52 17.51
C ASN A 245 16.21 21.29 17.40
N GLY A 246 16.70 21.00 16.19
CA GLY A 246 18.10 20.76 15.89
C GLY A 246 18.76 21.93 15.19
N GLU A 247 19.70 21.61 14.30
CA GLU A 247 20.48 22.59 13.54
C GLU A 247 19.82 22.92 12.20
N ILE A 248 19.93 24.18 11.77
CA ILE A 248 19.59 24.64 10.41
C ILE A 248 20.89 24.86 9.65
N LYS A 249 21.15 24.04 8.63
CA LYS A 249 22.30 24.19 7.72
C LYS A 249 21.82 24.70 6.37
N GLY A 250 22.32 25.86 5.95
CA GLY A 250 22.01 26.45 4.66
C GLY A 250 23.17 27.32 4.17
N GLN A 251 23.24 27.54 2.85
CA GLN A 251 24.24 28.45 2.27
C GLN A 251 23.87 29.92 2.49
N GLN A 252 22.57 30.22 2.53
CA GLN A 252 22.01 31.55 2.72
C GLN A 252 20.67 31.43 3.45
N ALA A 253 20.30 32.47 4.20
CA ALA A 253 18.97 32.65 4.75
C ALA A 253 18.49 34.08 4.45
N THR A 254 17.26 34.22 3.97
CA THR A 254 16.58 35.51 3.82
C THR A 254 15.42 35.55 4.81
N ILE A 255 15.47 36.49 5.75
CA ILE A 255 14.50 36.59 6.85
C ILE A 255 13.86 37.98 6.77
N THR A 256 12.55 38.02 6.52
CA THR A 256 11.80 39.29 6.41
C THR A 256 11.58 39.96 7.77
N GLY A 257 11.55 39.17 8.84
CA GLY A 257 11.38 39.66 10.22
C GLY A 257 12.68 39.66 11.02
N ASP A 258 12.54 39.64 12.34
CA ASP A 258 13.66 39.69 13.27
C ASP A 258 14.39 38.34 13.41
N ILE A 259 15.68 38.41 13.76
CA ILE A 259 16.47 37.27 14.24
C ILE A 259 16.62 37.41 15.75
N LYS A 260 16.10 36.44 16.50
CA LYS A 260 16.16 36.44 17.97
C LYS A 260 16.82 35.15 18.50
N SER A 261 17.77 35.32 19.41
CA SER A 261 18.28 34.25 20.26
C SER A 261 17.83 34.46 21.71
N THR A 262 17.31 33.42 22.36
CA THR A 262 16.80 33.48 23.75
C THR A 262 17.75 32.90 24.79
N GLY A 263 18.91 32.39 24.36
CA GLY A 263 19.90 31.79 25.28
C GLY A 263 21.26 31.50 24.66
N GLY A 264 21.47 31.80 23.37
CA GLY A 264 22.74 31.61 22.68
C GLY A 264 23.25 32.89 22.01
N TRP A 265 24.43 32.79 21.41
CA TRP A 265 25.04 33.89 20.64
C TRP A 265 24.55 33.88 19.19
N ILE A 266 24.46 35.07 18.58
CA ILE A 266 24.48 35.20 17.13
C ILE A 266 25.96 35.25 16.75
N THR A 267 26.43 34.25 15.99
CA THR A 267 27.85 34.11 15.65
C THR A 267 28.07 34.31 14.15
N THR A 268 29.16 35.00 13.81
CA THR A 268 29.65 35.13 12.42
C THR A 268 31.09 34.64 12.37
N GLN A 269 31.51 34.08 11.24
CA GLN A 269 32.89 33.60 11.03
C GLN A 269 33.48 34.18 9.74
N GLY A 270 34.81 34.18 9.65
CA GLY A 270 35.54 34.81 8.55
C GLY A 270 35.62 36.33 8.72
N ASN A 271 35.72 37.05 7.62
CA ASN A 271 35.93 38.51 7.61
C ASN A 271 34.64 39.33 7.41
N LYS A 272 33.48 38.71 7.59
CA LYS A 272 32.15 39.32 7.45
C LYS A 272 31.46 39.38 8.81
N GLY A 273 30.49 40.27 8.93
CA GLY A 273 29.71 40.46 10.14
C GLY A 273 28.32 40.97 9.79
N TRP A 274 27.84 41.96 10.51
CA TRP A 274 26.56 42.60 10.22
C TRP A 274 26.73 43.68 9.15
N LEU A 275 25.88 43.64 8.12
CA LEU A 275 25.78 44.64 7.05
C LEU A 275 24.31 45.05 6.92
N ASN A 276 24.08 46.36 6.84
CA ASN A 276 22.86 46.91 6.32
C ASN A 276 23.07 47.29 4.85
N GLU A 277 22.50 46.51 3.93
CA GLU A 277 22.68 46.70 2.49
C GLU A 277 22.14 48.04 1.99
N THR A 278 20.98 48.47 2.51
CA THR A 278 20.34 49.75 2.12
C THR A 278 21.21 50.95 2.42
N TYR A 279 21.87 50.99 3.58
CA TYR A 279 22.67 52.14 4.02
C TYR A 279 24.20 51.95 3.87
N GLY A 280 24.62 50.76 3.44
CA GLY A 280 26.03 50.38 3.29
C GLY A 280 26.85 50.52 4.57
N GLY A 281 26.22 50.33 5.73
CA GLY A 281 26.85 50.40 7.05
C GLY A 281 26.88 49.03 7.74
N GLY A 282 27.63 48.89 8.82
CA GLY A 282 27.79 47.56 9.42
C GLY A 282 28.90 47.47 10.45
N PHE A 283 29.08 46.28 11.01
CA PHE A 283 30.22 45.92 11.85
C PHE A 283 30.85 44.62 11.33
N TYR A 284 32.18 44.61 11.22
CA TYR A 284 32.94 43.44 10.78
C TYR A 284 34.32 43.37 11.45
N MET A 285 35.01 42.24 11.29
CA MET A 285 36.39 42.04 11.74
C MET A 285 37.22 41.54 10.57
N SER A 286 38.44 42.03 10.42
CA SER A 286 39.41 41.52 9.44
C SER A 286 40.74 41.10 10.08
N ASP A 287 40.82 41.19 11.40
CA ASP A 287 41.90 40.69 12.26
C ASP A 287 41.33 40.28 13.61
N SER A 288 42.20 39.80 14.51
CA SER A 288 41.82 39.35 15.85
C SER A 288 41.67 40.49 16.88
N SER A 289 42.00 41.73 16.52
CA SER A 289 42.19 42.81 17.49
C SER A 289 41.07 43.85 17.47
N TRP A 290 40.44 44.07 16.31
CA TRP A 290 39.53 45.20 16.11
C TRP A 290 38.19 44.80 15.49
N MET A 291 37.11 45.23 16.15
CA MET A 291 35.82 45.42 15.49
C MET A 291 35.86 46.74 14.71
N ARG A 292 35.40 46.71 13.46
CA ARG A 292 35.44 47.84 12.54
C ARG A 292 34.04 48.21 12.10
N SER A 293 33.81 49.52 12.00
CA SER A 293 32.64 50.03 11.30
C SER A 293 32.84 49.90 9.80
N LEU A 294 31.87 49.31 9.12
CA LEU A 294 31.92 49.13 7.68
C LEU A 294 31.82 50.47 6.95
N ASN A 295 32.62 50.65 5.90
CA ASN A 295 32.72 51.89 5.12
C ASN A 295 33.06 53.13 5.98
N ASN A 296 33.76 52.91 7.11
CA ASN A 296 34.13 53.97 8.07
C ASN A 296 32.93 54.80 8.55
N LYS A 297 31.73 54.19 8.65
CA LYS A 297 30.55 54.87 9.21
C LYS A 297 30.79 55.24 10.68
N GLY A 298 30.30 56.40 11.11
CA GLY A 298 30.33 56.78 12.52
C GLY A 298 29.39 55.92 13.38
N ILE A 299 29.67 55.87 14.68
CA ILE A 299 28.75 55.33 15.69
C ILE A 299 28.05 56.50 16.36
N TYR A 300 26.73 56.62 16.15
CA TYR A 300 25.91 57.66 16.77
C TYR A 300 25.02 57.04 17.85
N THR A 301 25.12 57.53 19.07
CA THR A 301 24.30 57.10 20.20
C THR A 301 24.06 58.28 21.14
N ALA A 302 22.87 58.35 21.72
CA ALA A 302 22.58 59.27 22.81
C ALA A 302 23.08 58.74 24.17
N GLY A 303 23.39 57.45 24.25
CA GLY A 303 23.90 56.79 25.45
C GLY A 303 25.43 56.84 25.56
N GLU A 304 25.95 56.32 26.66
CA GLU A 304 27.37 56.26 26.94
C GLU A 304 28.08 55.19 26.09
N ILE A 305 29.28 55.51 25.58
CA ILE A 305 30.22 54.52 25.03
C ILE A 305 31.25 54.21 26.12
N ARG A 306 31.19 53.00 26.70
CA ARG A 306 32.17 52.51 27.67
C ARG A 306 33.21 51.63 26.99
N GLY A 307 34.48 52.00 27.10
CA GLY A 307 35.61 51.23 26.63
C GLY A 307 36.83 51.46 27.52
N GLY A 308 37.81 50.55 27.48
CA GLY A 308 38.99 50.68 28.34
C GLY A 308 39.87 51.89 28.01
N GLN A 309 39.98 52.23 26.73
CA GLN A 309 40.69 53.43 26.25
C GLN A 309 39.97 54.00 25.03
N LEU A 310 40.01 55.33 24.90
CA LEU A 310 39.62 56.03 23.68
C LEU A 310 40.88 56.57 23.02
N ARG A 311 41.15 56.15 21.79
CA ARG A 311 42.20 56.69 20.93
C ARG A 311 41.55 57.31 19.69
N SER A 312 41.85 58.57 19.42
CA SER A 312 41.50 59.25 18.17
C SER A 312 42.78 59.55 17.39
N ASP A 313 42.77 59.27 16.08
CA ASP A 313 43.84 59.70 15.17
C ASP A 313 43.62 61.15 14.68
N GLY A 314 42.52 61.78 15.10
CA GLY A 314 42.22 63.20 14.90
C GLY A 314 41.78 63.87 16.19
N ASN A 315 40.94 64.90 16.06
CA ASN A 315 40.44 65.65 17.21
C ASN A 315 39.40 64.85 18.02
N VAL A 316 39.34 65.12 19.32
CA VAL A 316 38.23 64.73 20.18
C VAL A 316 37.44 66.01 20.48
N SER A 317 36.20 66.08 20.01
CA SER A 317 35.30 67.21 20.25
C SER A 317 34.23 66.82 21.25
N VAL A 318 34.15 67.54 22.37
CA VAL A 318 33.15 67.32 23.42
C VAL A 318 32.24 68.54 23.46
N GLY A 319 30.95 68.34 23.18
CA GLY A 319 29.96 69.43 23.26
C GLY A 319 29.59 69.82 24.69
N GLY A 320 29.84 68.93 25.66
CA GLY A 320 29.64 69.13 27.09
C GLY A 320 30.95 69.23 27.87
N VAL A 321 31.03 68.54 29.01
CA VAL A 321 32.21 68.56 29.91
C VAL A 321 33.04 67.29 29.70
N LEU A 322 34.37 67.43 29.68
CA LEU A 322 35.29 66.31 29.77
C LEU A 322 35.56 65.99 31.25
N GLU A 323 34.97 64.91 31.75
CA GLU A 323 35.13 64.48 33.14
C GLU A 323 36.39 63.62 33.32
N LEU A 324 37.41 64.19 33.95
CA LEU A 324 38.65 63.48 34.27
C LEU A 324 38.52 62.82 35.64
N GLU A 325 38.32 61.51 35.70
CA GLU A 325 38.14 60.82 36.99
C GLU A 325 39.44 60.67 37.79
N LYS A 326 40.60 60.66 37.12
CA LYS A 326 41.90 60.49 37.76
C LYS A 326 42.30 61.74 38.56
N ILE A 327 42.45 61.56 39.87
CA ILE A 327 43.09 62.55 40.75
C ILE A 327 44.60 62.32 40.76
N SER A 328 45.35 63.39 40.50
CA SER A 328 46.82 63.44 40.56
C SER A 328 47.28 64.56 41.49
N VAL A 329 48.53 64.48 41.95
CA VAL A 329 49.16 65.47 42.83
C VAL A 329 50.20 66.25 42.04
N ALA A 330 50.16 67.58 42.11
CA ALA A 330 51.13 68.43 41.43
C ALA A 330 52.58 68.11 41.88
N ASN A 331 53.54 68.27 40.97
CA ASN A 331 54.97 68.02 41.22
C ASN A 331 55.32 66.56 41.58
N THR A 332 54.47 65.60 41.22
CA THR A 332 54.78 64.16 41.33
C THR A 332 55.06 63.56 39.96
N TYR A 333 55.64 62.36 39.93
CA TYR A 333 56.01 61.66 38.70
C TYR A 333 54.80 61.43 37.78
N CYS A 334 54.91 61.83 36.51
CA CYS A 334 53.92 61.57 35.47
C CYS A 334 54.35 60.35 34.63
N PRO A 335 53.54 59.27 34.59
CA PRO A 335 53.91 58.06 33.84
C PRO A 335 54.00 58.25 32.31
N LYS A 336 53.37 59.29 31.76
CA LYS A 336 53.32 59.54 30.33
C LYS A 336 53.14 61.02 30.04
N ASP A 337 54.10 61.60 29.32
CA ASP A 337 54.07 63.00 28.90
C ASP A 337 52.81 63.34 28.09
N GLY A 338 52.25 64.53 28.37
CA GLY A 338 51.04 65.03 27.72
C GLY A 338 49.73 64.42 28.22
N SER A 339 49.76 63.55 29.24
CA SER A 339 48.54 63.09 29.92
C SER A 339 47.92 64.23 30.71
N VAL A 340 46.58 64.34 30.67
CA VAL A 340 45.83 65.35 31.42
C VAL A 340 44.98 64.66 32.48
N SER A 341 45.00 65.20 33.70
CA SER A 341 44.22 64.72 34.85
C SER A 341 43.70 65.92 35.66
N ARG A 342 43.25 65.70 36.91
CA ARG A 342 42.84 66.80 37.80
C ARG A 342 43.39 66.65 39.21
N THR A 343 43.46 67.75 39.93
CA THR A 343 43.62 67.76 41.40
C THR A 343 42.35 67.27 42.11
N ALA A 344 42.44 67.05 43.42
CA ALA A 344 41.28 66.71 44.25
C ALA A 344 40.18 67.79 44.23
N THR A 345 40.54 69.06 44.01
CA THR A 345 39.60 70.19 43.92
C THR A 345 39.07 70.45 42.52
N GLY A 346 39.53 69.71 41.50
CA GLY A 346 39.02 69.80 40.13
C GLY A 346 39.87 70.64 39.16
N ALA A 347 40.93 71.30 39.61
CA ALA A 347 41.83 72.02 38.70
C ALA A 347 42.59 71.03 37.76
N PRO A 348 42.74 71.34 36.46
CA PRO A 348 43.45 70.47 35.52
C PRO A 348 44.94 70.36 35.88
N LEU A 349 45.51 69.18 35.64
CA LEU A 349 46.93 68.83 35.81
C LEU A 349 47.51 68.17 34.57
#